data_AF-A0A974S9K1-F1
#
_entry.id   AF-A0A974S9K1-F1
#
_cell.length_a   1.000
_cell.length_b   1.000
_cell.length_c   1.000
_cell.angle_alpha   90.00
_cell.angle_beta   90.00
_cell.angle_gamma   90.00
#
_symmetry.space_group_name_H-M   'P 1'
#
loop_
_entity.id
_entity.type
_entity.pdbx_description
1 polymer ?
#
loop_
_entity_poly.entity_id
_entity_poly.type
_entity_poly.pdbx_seq_one_letter_code
_entity_poly.pdbx_strand_id
1 'polypeptide(L)'
;MLPVPRHVVEKWGDAWSQPAHYISNGPYMLKSWALGDHVGVVKNPRFYDAKNVCIDQINYYPTNDAIGAERRVLRGELDMNADIQSNRIAFLRKKMPEYVHTHTYLGVAYLAFNSAVPAFKDKRVRLALDMAIDRDFITGKLLRGGQTPAYTFVPPGVATMFQPPRRSGRPGRWNADRWRPVNCWPRLAMARKIR
;
A
#
# COMPACT_ATOMS: atom_id res chain seq x y z
N MET A 1 -7.40 12.68 12.86
CA MET A 1 -6.44 13.72 13.30
C MET A 1 -6.36 13.66 14.81
N LEU A 2 -5.17 13.78 15.41
CA LEU A 2 -4.95 13.70 16.86
C LEU A 2 -4.48 15.08 17.39
N PRO A 3 -4.72 15.41 18.68
CA PRO A 3 -4.28 16.68 19.25
C PRO A 3 -2.75 16.75 19.37
N VAL A 4 -2.19 17.96 19.23
CA VAL A 4 -0.76 18.24 19.45
C VAL A 4 -0.57 19.24 20.59
N PRO A 5 0.47 19.08 21.43
CA PRO A 5 0.67 19.94 22.59
C PRO A 5 1.21 21.32 22.19
N ARG A 6 0.31 22.31 22.03
CA ARG A 6 0.65 23.68 21.58
C ARG A 6 1.88 24.28 22.27
N HIS A 7 1.93 24.20 23.60
CA HIS A 7 3.01 24.76 24.42
C HIS A 7 4.40 24.16 24.12
N VAL A 8 4.46 22.90 23.66
CA VAL A 8 5.72 22.24 23.26
C VAL A 8 6.11 22.69 21.85
N VAL A 9 5.14 22.75 20.94
CA VAL A 9 5.36 23.15 19.55
C VAL A 9 5.83 24.61 19.49
N GLU A 10 5.17 25.51 20.22
CA GLU A 10 5.57 26.93 20.29
C GLU A 10 6.96 27.11 20.90
N LYS A 11 7.35 26.25 21.85
CA LYS A 11 8.65 26.33 22.52
C LYS A 11 9.80 25.79 21.66
N TRP A 12 9.58 24.69 20.93
CA TRP A 12 10.65 23.94 20.26
C TRP A 12 10.59 23.99 18.73
N GLY A 13 9.54 24.60 18.15
CA GLY A 13 9.36 24.67 16.69
C GLY A 13 9.43 23.28 16.07
N ASP A 14 10.14 23.15 14.94
CA ASP A 14 10.32 21.88 14.21
C ASP A 14 10.93 20.75 15.07
N ALA A 15 11.71 21.10 16.09
CA ALA A 15 12.34 20.13 16.98
C ALA A 15 11.37 19.53 18.03
N TRP A 16 10.11 19.99 18.11
CA TRP A 16 9.13 19.47 19.08
C TRP A 16 8.95 17.94 19.01
N SER A 17 9.18 17.37 17.82
CA SER A 17 9.03 15.94 17.53
C SER A 17 10.26 15.10 17.92
N GLN A 18 11.37 15.72 18.31
CA GLN A 18 12.59 15.04 18.75
C GLN A 18 12.35 14.30 20.08
N PRO A 19 13.03 13.17 20.35
CA PRO A 19 12.88 12.42 21.60
C PRO A 19 13.02 13.27 22.87
N ALA A 20 13.86 14.31 22.85
CA ALA A 20 14.07 15.20 23.99
C ALA A 20 12.88 16.13 24.32
N HIS A 21 11.95 16.31 23.37
CA HIS A 21 10.87 17.30 23.47
C HIS A 21 9.48 16.69 23.28
N TYR A 22 9.40 15.48 22.71
CA TYR A 22 8.15 14.84 22.36
C TYR A 22 7.28 14.55 23.59
N ILE A 23 6.05 15.04 23.57
CA ILE A 23 5.02 14.74 24.58
C ILE A 23 3.86 14.00 23.91
N SER A 24 3.49 12.86 24.48
CA SER A 24 2.40 12.00 24.01
C SER A 24 1.25 11.98 25.02
N ASN A 25 0.02 12.04 24.52
CA ASN A 25 -1.19 11.71 25.28
C ASN A 25 -1.68 10.27 25.02
N GLY A 26 -0.95 9.49 24.21
CA GLY A 26 -1.28 8.12 23.85
C GLY A 26 -0.63 7.07 24.78
N PRO A 27 -0.82 5.77 24.48
CA PRO A 27 -0.34 4.67 25.30
C PRO A 27 1.19 4.52 25.34
N TYR A 28 1.91 5.14 24.41
CA TYR A 28 3.37 5.11 24.35
C TYR A 28 3.97 6.52 24.21
N MET A 29 5.20 6.68 24.69
CA MET A 29 6.04 7.87 24.58
C MET A 29 7.27 7.56 23.75
N LEU A 30 7.75 8.54 22.99
CA LEU A 30 8.99 8.42 22.23
C LEU A 30 10.20 8.35 23.18
N LYS A 31 10.99 7.28 23.08
CA LYS A 31 12.22 7.07 23.87
C LYS A 31 13.47 7.31 23.05
N SER A 32 13.51 6.80 21.82
CA SER A 32 14.66 6.91 20.93
C SER A 32 14.22 7.05 19.48
N TRP A 33 15.02 7.78 18.72
CA TRP A 33 14.89 7.84 17.28
C TRP A 33 16.28 7.91 16.67
N ALA A 34 16.70 6.81 16.04
CA ALA A 34 17.91 6.72 15.26
C ALA A 34 17.52 6.65 13.78
N LEU A 35 17.86 7.69 13.01
CA LEU A 35 17.46 7.80 11.61
C LEU A 35 18.03 6.64 10.80
N GLY A 36 17.14 5.94 10.07
CA GLY A 36 17.50 4.77 9.26
C GLY A 36 17.70 3.46 10.04
N ASP A 37 17.63 3.50 11.37
CA ASP A 37 17.85 2.32 12.22
C ASP A 37 16.59 1.92 12.98
N HIS A 38 16.14 2.73 13.96
CA HIS A 38 14.93 2.42 14.73
C HIS A 38 14.24 3.62 15.35
N VAL A 39 12.96 3.45 15.67
CA VAL A 39 12.19 4.32 16.56
C VAL A 39 11.74 3.48 17.76
N GLY A 40 12.24 3.82 18.94
CA GLY A 40 11.89 3.16 20.19
C GLY A 40 10.83 3.96 20.94
N VAL A 41 9.73 3.30 21.32
CA VAL A 41 8.68 3.87 22.17
C VAL A 41 8.49 3.02 23.42
N VAL A 42 8.16 3.65 24.53
CA VAL A 42 7.89 2.98 25.81
C VAL A 42 6.52 3.31 26.34
N LYS A 43 5.96 2.40 27.12
CA LYS A 43 4.66 2.57 27.76
C LYS A 43 4.59 3.91 28.49
N ASN A 44 3.50 4.64 28.27
CA ASN A 44 3.21 5.91 28.90
C ASN A 44 2.47 5.67 30.23
N PRO A 45 3.11 5.87 31.39
CA PRO A 45 2.44 5.67 32.68
C PRO A 45 1.33 6.71 32.93
N ARG A 46 1.30 7.82 32.18
CA ARG A 46 0.27 8.87 32.28
C ARG A 46 -0.90 8.68 31.32
N PHE A 47 -0.89 7.62 30.50
CA PHE A 47 -2.02 7.28 29.66
C PHE A 47 -3.21 6.87 30.52
N TYR A 48 -4.41 7.35 30.18
CA TYR A 48 -5.62 7.16 31.02
C TYR A 48 -5.92 5.67 31.30
N ASP A 49 -5.52 4.77 30.40
CA ASP A 49 -5.69 3.32 30.54
C ASP A 49 -4.35 2.56 30.55
N ALA A 50 -3.30 3.16 31.12
CA ALA A 50 -1.96 2.57 31.16
C ALA A 50 -1.94 1.16 31.80
N LYS A 51 -2.85 0.87 32.73
CA LYS A 51 -2.98 -0.46 33.38
C LYS A 51 -3.27 -1.60 32.39
N ASN A 52 -3.95 -1.32 31.28
CA ASN A 52 -4.33 -2.32 30.28
C ASN A 52 -3.34 -2.39 29.10
N VAL A 53 -2.29 -1.56 29.10
CA VAL A 53 -1.23 -1.62 28.08
C VAL A 53 -0.24 -2.71 28.47
N CYS A 54 -0.23 -3.83 27.74
CA CYS A 54 0.56 -5.02 28.10
C CYS A 54 2.02 -4.99 27.63
N ILE A 55 2.35 -4.17 26.62
CA ILE A 55 3.70 -4.12 26.04
C ILE A 55 4.44 -2.94 26.66
N ASP A 56 5.63 -3.19 27.22
CA ASP A 56 6.40 -2.14 27.90
C ASP A 56 7.22 -1.28 26.94
N GLN A 57 7.74 -1.88 25.86
CA GLN A 57 8.55 -1.20 24.86
C GLN A 57 8.28 -1.78 23.46
N ILE A 58 8.25 -0.91 22.45
CA ILE A 58 8.15 -1.29 21.05
C ILE A 58 9.30 -0.63 20.29
N ASN A 59 10.01 -1.41 19.47
CA ASN A 59 11.04 -0.90 18.57
C ASN A 59 10.56 -1.07 17.13
N TYR A 60 10.35 0.05 16.43
CA TYR A 60 10.00 0.07 15.02
C TYR A 60 11.26 0.15 14.17
N TYR A 61 11.43 -0.77 13.23
CA TYR A 61 12.54 -0.79 12.30
C TYR A 61 12.06 -0.40 10.89
N PRO A 62 12.63 0.63 10.25
CA PRO A 62 12.26 1.07 8.91
C PRO A 62 12.91 0.15 7.86
N THR A 63 12.38 -1.07 7.71
CA THR A 63 12.85 -2.01 6.69
C THR A 63 12.05 -1.88 5.40
N ASN A 64 12.74 -1.68 4.28
CA ASN A 64 12.14 -1.71 2.94
C ASN A 64 12.31 -3.07 2.25
N ASP A 65 13.09 -3.98 2.85
CA ASP A 65 13.26 -5.34 2.35
C ASP A 65 12.38 -6.30 3.14
N ALA A 66 11.23 -6.66 2.57
CA ALA A 66 10.30 -7.60 3.16
C ALA A 66 10.90 -9.02 3.32
N ILE A 67 11.85 -9.43 2.47
CA ILE A 67 12.53 -10.74 2.61
C ILE A 67 13.55 -10.69 3.74
N GLY A 68 14.30 -9.60 3.84
CA GLY A 68 15.18 -9.34 4.97
C GLY A 68 14.41 -9.40 6.29
N ALA A 69 13.27 -8.70 6.37
CA ALA A 69 12.38 -8.72 7.53
C ALA A 69 11.84 -10.13 7.84
N GLU A 70 11.38 -10.87 6.83
CA GLU A 70 10.95 -12.28 6.96
C GLU A 70 12.04 -13.15 7.61
N ARG A 71 13.30 -13.01 7.16
CA ARG A 71 14.43 -13.76 7.71
C ARG A 71 14.76 -13.36 9.15
N ARG A 72 14.58 -12.08 9.52
CA ARG A 72 14.77 -11.61 10.90
C ARG A 72 13.71 -12.18 11.82
N VAL A 73 12.44 -12.25 11.39
CA VAL A 73 11.38 -12.92 12.15
C VAL A 73 11.70 -14.40 12.34
N LEU A 74 12.14 -15.08 11.27
CA LEU A 74 12.58 -16.48 11.32
C LEU A 74 13.70 -16.75 12.33
N ARG A 75 14.53 -15.75 12.62
CA ARG A 75 15.63 -15.83 13.61
C ARG A 75 15.23 -15.33 15.00
N GLY A 76 13.98 -14.89 15.19
CA GLY A 76 13.52 -14.30 16.45
C GLY A 76 14.04 -12.89 16.72
N GLU A 77 14.58 -12.20 15.70
CA GLU A 77 15.08 -10.82 15.82
C GLU A 77 13.97 -9.76 15.65
N LEU A 78 12.83 -10.16 15.10
CA LEU A 78 11.62 -9.34 14.95
C LEU A 78 10.41 -10.16 15.38
N ASP A 79 9.53 -9.57 16.19
CA ASP A 79 8.29 -10.22 16.62
C ASP A 79 7.23 -10.21 15.50
N MET A 80 7.23 -9.17 14.66
CA MET A 80 6.25 -8.98 13.60
C MET A 80 6.91 -8.37 12.36
N ASN A 81 6.46 -8.83 11.20
CA ASN A 81 6.68 -8.15 9.93
C ASN A 81 5.31 -7.89 9.28
N ALA A 82 5.06 -6.64 8.94
CA ALA A 82 3.77 -6.19 8.43
C ALA A 82 3.58 -6.42 6.93
N ASP A 83 4.63 -6.82 6.20
CA ASP A 83 4.58 -7.02 4.75
C ASP A 83 5.18 -8.37 4.34
N ILE A 84 4.45 -9.10 3.50
CA ILE A 84 4.88 -10.39 2.96
C ILE A 84 4.83 -10.30 1.44
N GLN A 85 5.98 -10.56 0.81
CA GLN A 85 6.03 -10.60 -0.65
C GLN A 85 5.06 -11.66 -1.20
N SER A 86 4.28 -11.27 -2.21
CA SER A 86 3.22 -12.08 -2.83
C SER A 86 3.66 -13.49 -3.22
N ASN A 87 4.84 -13.61 -3.82
CA ASN A 87 5.42 -14.89 -4.24
C ASN A 87 5.85 -15.80 -3.07
N ARG A 88 6.02 -15.26 -1.86
CA ARG A 88 6.41 -16.00 -0.65
C ARG A 88 5.21 -16.55 0.13
N ILE A 89 4.03 -15.94 0.01
CA ILE A 89 2.84 -16.27 0.81
C ILE A 89 2.54 -17.78 0.81
N ALA A 90 2.53 -18.42 -0.36
CA ALA A 90 2.23 -19.85 -0.48
C ALA A 90 3.28 -20.76 0.19
N PHE A 91 4.56 -20.36 0.15
CA PHE A 91 5.64 -21.06 0.82
C PHE A 91 5.53 -20.91 2.34
N LEU A 92 5.34 -19.67 2.80
CA LEU A 92 5.28 -19.36 4.23
C LEU A 92 4.06 -19.97 4.91
N ARG A 93 2.89 -20.00 4.26
CA ARG A 93 1.71 -20.70 4.81
C ARG A 93 1.96 -22.19 5.08
N LYS A 94 2.84 -22.84 4.31
CA LYS A 94 3.20 -24.24 4.51
C LYS A 94 4.29 -24.44 5.56
N LYS A 95 5.25 -23.51 5.63
CA LYS A 95 6.43 -23.64 6.50
C LYS A 95 6.26 -23.02 7.89
N MET A 96 5.44 -21.96 7.98
CA MET A 96 5.17 -21.19 9.18
C MET A 96 3.70 -20.72 9.17
N PRO A 97 2.73 -21.64 9.34
CA PRO A 97 1.32 -21.28 9.31
C PRO A 97 0.93 -20.26 10.39
N GLU A 98 1.61 -20.28 11.53
CA GLU A 98 1.39 -19.34 12.65
C GLU A 98 1.94 -17.93 12.41
N TYR A 99 2.81 -17.75 11.40
CA TYR A 99 3.35 -16.44 11.05
C TYR A 99 2.48 -15.71 10.00
N VAL A 100 1.88 -16.47 9.08
CA VAL A 100 1.14 -15.87 7.96
C VAL A 100 -0.32 -15.63 8.33
N HIS A 101 -0.59 -14.41 8.76
CA HIS A 101 -1.93 -13.93 8.98
C HIS A 101 -2.40 -13.04 7.82
N THR A 102 -3.46 -13.46 7.14
CA THR A 102 -4.11 -12.65 6.10
C THR A 102 -5.53 -12.31 6.52
N HIS A 103 -5.84 -11.02 6.58
CA HIS A 103 -7.14 -10.49 6.95
C HIS A 103 -7.66 -9.54 5.88
N THR A 104 -8.98 -9.31 5.87
CA THR A 104 -9.57 -8.27 5.03
C THR A 104 -9.08 -6.91 5.51
N TYR A 105 -8.39 -6.20 4.63
CA TYR A 105 -7.99 -4.81 4.84
C TYR A 105 -8.89 -3.90 4.00
N LEU A 106 -9.48 -2.87 4.62
CA LEU A 106 -10.33 -1.89 3.94
C LEU A 106 -9.47 -0.89 3.16
N GLY A 107 -8.82 -1.38 2.11
CA GLY A 107 -7.97 -0.60 1.22
C GLY A 107 -8.22 -0.93 -0.25
N VAL A 108 -7.94 0.04 -1.12
CA VAL A 108 -7.93 -0.12 -2.57
C VAL A 108 -6.57 0.28 -3.11
N ALA A 109 -5.97 -0.58 -3.93
CA ALA A 109 -4.80 -0.23 -4.72
C ALA A 109 -5.27 0.31 -6.08
N TYR A 110 -4.81 1.50 -6.46
CA TYR A 110 -5.21 2.17 -7.70
C TYR A 110 -4.04 2.95 -8.31
N LEU A 111 -4.13 3.24 -9.60
CA LEU A 111 -3.22 4.17 -10.27
C LEU A 111 -3.79 5.59 -10.18
N ALA A 112 -3.04 6.49 -9.55
CA ALA A 112 -3.38 7.90 -9.52
C ALA A 112 -2.79 8.60 -10.76
N PHE A 113 -3.64 9.23 -11.57
CA PHE A 113 -3.19 10.01 -12.73
C PHE A 113 -2.99 11.48 -12.35
N ASN A 114 -1.77 11.99 -12.55
CA ASN A 114 -1.50 13.41 -12.40
C ASN A 114 -2.11 14.20 -13.57
N SER A 115 -3.23 14.90 -13.32
CA SER A 115 -3.93 15.67 -14.34
C SER A 115 -3.21 16.97 -14.75
N ALA A 116 -2.12 17.35 -14.09
CA ALA A 116 -1.26 18.44 -14.56
C ALA A 116 -0.45 18.03 -15.81
N VAL A 117 -0.15 16.74 -15.97
CA VAL A 117 0.57 16.22 -17.15
C VAL A 117 -0.35 16.27 -18.37
N PRO A 118 0.06 16.92 -19.49
CA PRO A 118 -0.79 17.08 -20.66
C PRO A 118 -1.41 15.78 -21.20
N ALA A 119 -0.63 14.69 -21.24
CA ALA A 119 -1.08 13.39 -21.70
C ALA A 119 -2.24 12.80 -20.87
N PHE A 120 -2.33 13.13 -19.58
CA PHE A 120 -3.37 12.64 -18.69
C PHE A 120 -4.54 13.61 -18.50
N LYS A 121 -4.53 14.79 -19.13
CA LYS A 121 -5.65 15.75 -19.05
C LYS A 121 -6.92 15.19 -19.68
N ASP A 122 -6.79 14.52 -20.82
CA ASP A 122 -7.93 13.91 -21.51
C ASP A 122 -8.44 12.69 -20.72
N LYS A 123 -9.71 12.76 -20.30
CA LYS A 123 -10.39 11.66 -19.58
C LYS A 123 -10.40 10.34 -20.37
N ARG A 124 -10.39 10.40 -21.70
CA ARG A 124 -10.40 9.22 -22.57
C ARG A 124 -9.10 8.43 -22.47
N VAL A 125 -7.97 9.10 -22.31
CA VAL A 125 -6.66 8.46 -22.11
C VAL A 125 -6.65 7.70 -20.79
N ARG A 126 -7.11 8.33 -19.70
CA ARG A 126 -7.21 7.69 -18.38
C ARG A 126 -8.15 6.47 -18.41
N LEU A 127 -9.29 6.59 -19.09
CA LEU A 127 -10.22 5.48 -19.27
C LEU A 127 -9.63 4.33 -20.11
N ALA A 128 -8.86 4.65 -21.15
CA ALA A 128 -8.18 3.63 -21.96
C ALA A 128 -7.15 2.84 -21.12
N LEU A 129 -6.38 3.53 -20.27
CA LEU A 129 -5.44 2.90 -19.34
C LEU A 129 -6.17 2.05 -18.28
N ASP A 130 -7.28 2.55 -17.74
CA ASP A 130 -8.11 1.80 -16.80
C ASP A 130 -8.64 0.48 -17.38
N MET A 131 -9.07 0.50 -18.65
CA MET A 131 -9.53 -0.70 -19.37
C MET A 131 -8.40 -1.64 -19.78
N ALA A 132 -7.16 -1.16 -19.90
CA ALA A 132 -6.00 -1.98 -20.27
C ALA A 132 -5.47 -2.84 -19.10
N ILE A 133 -5.85 -2.51 -17.86
CA ILE A 133 -5.38 -3.23 -16.67
C ILE A 133 -6.23 -4.49 -16.44
N ASP A 134 -5.60 -5.66 -16.60
CA ASP A 134 -6.18 -6.95 -16.26
C ASP A 134 -6.11 -7.20 -14.74
N ARG A 135 -7.14 -6.71 -14.04
CA ARG A 135 -7.26 -6.82 -12.58
C ARG A 135 -7.41 -8.26 -12.12
N ASP A 136 -8.14 -9.09 -12.88
CA ASP A 136 -8.36 -10.50 -12.55
C ASP A 136 -7.05 -11.28 -12.61
N PHE A 137 -6.22 -11.02 -13.62
CA PHE A 137 -4.88 -11.59 -13.71
C PHE A 137 -3.99 -11.12 -12.56
N ILE A 138 -3.96 -9.82 -12.27
CA ILE A 138 -3.12 -9.26 -11.20
C ILE A 138 -3.48 -9.88 -9.84
N THR A 139 -4.76 -9.86 -9.45
CA THR A 139 -5.14 -10.36 -8.12
C THR A 139 -5.09 -11.89 -8.04
N GLY A 140 -5.54 -12.58 -9.09
CA GLY A 140 -5.68 -14.04 -9.10
C GLY A 140 -4.38 -14.80 -9.41
N LYS A 141 -3.47 -14.23 -10.22
CA LYS A 141 -2.25 -14.92 -10.68
C LYS A 141 -0.97 -14.31 -10.16
N LEU A 142 -0.88 -12.98 -10.07
CA LEU A 142 0.35 -12.29 -9.66
C LEU A 142 0.45 -12.14 -8.15
N LEU A 143 -0.55 -11.54 -7.50
CA LEU A 143 -0.49 -11.20 -6.07
C LEU A 143 -0.79 -12.39 -5.15
N ARG A 144 -1.81 -13.20 -5.45
CA ARG A 144 -2.15 -14.44 -4.72
C ARG A 144 -2.30 -14.31 -3.19
N GLY A 145 -2.43 -13.08 -2.66
CA GLY A 145 -2.55 -12.78 -1.23
C GLY A 145 -3.99 -12.72 -0.73
N GLY A 146 -4.97 -13.01 -1.58
CA GLY A 146 -6.40 -12.91 -1.25
C GLY A 146 -7.04 -11.59 -1.65
N GLN A 147 -6.31 -10.72 -2.35
CA GLN A 147 -6.87 -9.48 -2.92
C GLN A 147 -7.97 -9.79 -3.93
N THR A 148 -8.96 -8.90 -4.04
CA THR A 148 -10.03 -9.01 -5.02
C THR A 148 -9.96 -7.88 -6.06
N PRO A 149 -10.36 -8.13 -7.33
CA PRO A 149 -10.41 -7.09 -8.35
C PRO A 149 -11.31 -5.92 -7.93
N ALA A 150 -10.76 -4.71 -7.94
CA ALA A 150 -11.50 -3.50 -7.58
C ALA A 150 -12.12 -2.83 -8.82
N TYR A 151 -13.43 -2.58 -8.77
CA TYR A 151 -14.19 -1.85 -9.80
C TYR A 151 -14.80 -0.55 -9.27
N THR A 152 -14.61 -0.29 -7.98
CA THR A 152 -15.01 0.92 -7.26
C THR A 152 -13.84 1.40 -6.44
N PHE A 153 -13.84 2.69 -6.15
CA PHE A 153 -12.86 3.26 -5.24
C PHE A 153 -13.09 2.84 -3.79
N VAL A 154 -14.33 2.52 -3.44
CA VAL A 154 -14.67 2.07 -2.09
C VAL A 154 -14.64 0.54 -2.05
N PRO A 155 -13.83 -0.06 -1.16
CA PRO A 155 -13.77 -1.50 -1.00
C PRO A 155 -15.11 -2.10 -0.55
N PRO A 156 -15.38 -3.38 -0.90
CA PRO A 156 -16.53 -4.08 -0.38
C PRO A 156 -16.44 -4.24 1.15
N GLY A 157 -17.59 -4.23 1.83
CA GLY A 157 -17.66 -4.39 3.30
C GLY A 157 -17.77 -3.07 4.08
N VAL A 158 -17.71 -1.92 3.41
CA VAL A 158 -18.10 -0.64 4.01
C VAL A 158 -19.63 -0.56 4.04
N ALA A 159 -20.23 -0.48 5.23
CA ALA A 159 -21.68 -0.40 5.39
C ALA A 159 -22.27 0.75 4.55
N THR A 160 -23.46 0.54 3.97
CA THR A 160 -24.27 1.49 3.18
C THR A 160 -23.83 1.83 1.75
N MET A 161 -22.67 1.35 1.25
CA MET A 161 -22.27 1.67 -0.12
C MET A 161 -22.76 0.63 -1.15
N PHE A 162 -23.45 1.14 -2.18
CA PHE A 162 -23.85 0.37 -3.35
C PHE A 162 -22.61 -0.16 -4.06
N GLN A 163 -22.46 -1.48 -4.07
CA GLN A 163 -21.48 -2.15 -4.93
C GLN A 163 -22.15 -2.36 -6.29
N PRO A 164 -21.65 -1.72 -7.37
CA PRO A 164 -22.15 -2.05 -8.69
C PRO A 164 -21.93 -3.55 -8.92
N PRO A 165 -22.89 -4.24 -9.55
CA PRO A 165 -22.73 -5.65 -9.85
C PRO A 165 -21.38 -5.85 -10.55
N ARG A 166 -20.63 -6.90 -10.16
CA ARG A 166 -19.48 -7.35 -10.93
C ARG A 166 -19.95 -7.41 -12.37
N ARG A 167 -19.38 -6.61 -13.27
CA ARG A 167 -19.72 -6.70 -14.69
C ARG A 167 -19.44 -8.14 -15.13
N SER A 168 -20.49 -8.95 -15.20
CA SER A 168 -20.45 -10.32 -15.68
C SER A 168 -20.19 -10.25 -17.18
N GLY A 169 -18.92 -10.26 -17.53
CA GLY A 169 -18.47 -10.05 -18.89
C GLY A 169 -17.24 -9.17 -18.88
N ARG A 170 -16.10 -9.77 -19.22
CA ARG A 170 -14.94 -9.01 -19.69
C ARG A 170 -15.44 -8.01 -20.74
N PRO A 171 -15.16 -6.70 -20.64
CA PRO A 171 -15.27 -5.81 -21.78
C PRO A 171 -14.19 -6.21 -22.80
N GLY A 172 -14.38 -7.35 -23.47
CA GLY A 172 -13.40 -7.97 -24.35
C GLY A 172 -12.13 -8.43 -23.64
N ARG A 173 -11.50 -9.50 -24.13
CA ARG A 173 -10.03 -9.50 -24.14
C ARG A 173 -9.59 -8.17 -24.75
N TRP A 174 -8.59 -7.52 -24.18
CA TRP A 174 -7.89 -6.43 -24.86
C TRP A 174 -7.60 -6.88 -26.29
N ASN A 175 -8.24 -6.25 -27.25
CA ASN A 175 -8.02 -6.47 -28.67
C ASN A 175 -7.31 -5.22 -29.19
N ALA A 176 -6.00 -5.33 -29.42
CA ALA A 176 -5.19 -4.27 -30.00
C ALA A 176 -5.80 -3.69 -31.28
N ASP A 177 -6.56 -4.51 -32.04
CA ASP A 177 -7.15 -4.10 -33.31
C ASP A 177 -8.31 -3.11 -33.16
N ARG A 178 -8.95 -3.04 -31.97
CA ARG A 178 -10.04 -2.08 -31.71
C ARG A 178 -9.57 -0.63 -31.58
N TRP A 179 -8.27 -0.40 -31.44
CA TRP A 179 -7.64 0.91 -31.32
C TRP A 179 -6.72 1.26 -32.50
N ARG A 180 -6.87 0.58 -33.64
CA ARG A 180 -6.30 1.12 -34.89
C ARG A 180 -6.93 2.49 -35.16
N PRO A 181 -6.14 3.58 -35.27
CA PRO A 181 -6.70 4.85 -35.69
C PRO A 181 -7.36 4.64 -37.04
N VAL A 182 -8.63 5.01 -37.14
CA VAL A 182 -9.33 5.20 -38.41
C VAL A 182 -8.40 5.99 -39.34
N ASN A 183 -8.11 5.39 -40.49
CA ASN A 183 -7.18 5.84 -41.52
C ASN A 183 -7.11 7.38 -41.65
N CYS A 184 -6.04 7.98 -41.13
CA CYS A 184 -5.70 9.38 -41.38
C CYS A 184 -4.20 9.56 -41.63
N TRP A 185 -3.59 8.69 -42.42
CA TRP A 185 -2.28 8.95 -43.04
C TRP A 185 -2.30 8.37 -44.46
N PRO A 186 -2.16 9.17 -45.53
CA PRO A 186 -2.04 8.64 -46.88
C PRO A 186 -0.75 7.83 -46.97
N ARG A 187 -0.86 6.59 -47.46
CA ARG A 187 0.29 5.73 -47.78
C ARG A 187 1.15 6.42 -48.84
N LEU A 188 2.22 7.06 -48.41
CA LEU A 188 3.37 7.32 -49.27
C LEU A 188 4.37 6.18 -49.09
N ALA A 189 4.55 5.46 -50.19
CA ALA A 189 5.46 4.34 -50.34
C ALA A 189 6.91 4.75 -50.09
N MET A 190 7.68 3.88 -49.45
CA MET A 190 8.99 3.38 -49.94
C MET A 190 9.70 2.65 -48.79
N ALA A 191 9.86 1.33 -48.93
CA ALA A 191 10.96 0.62 -48.28
C ALA A 191 11.36 -0.57 -49.16
N ARG A 192 12.49 -0.36 -49.83
CA ARG A 192 13.30 -1.36 -50.54
C ARG A 192 13.51 -2.60 -49.68
N LYS A 193 13.43 -3.76 -50.33
CA LYS A 193 13.91 -5.05 -49.84
C LYS A 193 15.44 -4.98 -49.78
N ILE A 194 16.02 -4.96 -48.58
CA ILE A 194 17.46 -5.15 -48.37
C ILE A 194 17.72 -6.66 -48.37
N ARG A 195 18.61 -7.09 -49.26
CA ARG A 195 19.43 -8.29 -49.12
C ARG A 195 20.81 -7.81 -48.67
#